data_AF-A0A416XIW0-F1
#
_entry.id   AF-A0A416XIW0-F1
#
_cell.length_a   1.000
_cell.length_b   1.000
_cell.length_c   1.000
_cell.angle_alpha   90.00
_cell.angle_beta   90.00
_cell.angle_gamma   90.00
#
_symmetry.space_group_name_H-M   'P 1'
#
loop_
_entity.id
_entity.type
_entity.pdbx_description
1 polymer ?
#
loop_
_entity_poly.entity_id
_entity_poly.type
_entity_poly.pdbx_seq_one_letter_code
_entity_poly.pdbx_strand_id
1 'polypeptide(L)'
;MGNNQSEREYEEIRLKQTISLAEEQLKQAKEAAEKKKSQIIEAKKEVRENATHSVTNLYTSDGFEALVELSQYMNPVTDKIVDYEEEEHRILLLENMIKSPYFARIDFKFDDEEECEKIYIGRSSLRKNSYQEMYVYDWRSPIASIFYRFMKGEAFYDAPCGRVTGELKLKRQYEIKNGVLKYFFDTDVQIVDEFLRQLLSQNTTAKMKAIVETIQQEQDAVIRDMENDLLMVQGVAGSGKTSIALHRAAYLMYQGLQTKLSANNIMIISPNTIFEQYISNVLPELGEDNVISVVFEDILKM
;
A
#
# COMPACT_ATOMS: atom_id res chain seq x y z
N MET A 1 -5.38 -33.90 -14.00
CA MET A 1 -6.48 -33.60 -13.05
C MET A 1 -6.06 -33.79 -11.59
N GLY A 2 -5.31 -34.84 -11.22
CA GLY A 2 -4.87 -35.04 -9.82
C GLY A 2 -3.94 -33.97 -9.22
N ASN A 3 -3.03 -33.39 -10.02
CA ASN A 3 -2.04 -32.41 -9.51
C ASN A 3 -2.64 -31.02 -9.20
N ASN A 4 -3.73 -30.63 -9.89
CA ASN A 4 -4.38 -29.32 -9.65
C ASN A 4 -5.22 -29.31 -8.38
N GLN A 5 -5.74 -30.46 -7.96
CA GLN A 5 -6.57 -30.54 -6.76
C GLN A 5 -5.71 -30.49 -5.49
N SER A 6 -4.55 -31.15 -5.49
CA SER A 6 -3.58 -31.04 -4.40
C SER A 6 -2.98 -29.63 -4.28
N GLU A 7 -2.67 -28.99 -5.41
CA GLU A 7 -2.20 -27.60 -5.42
C GLU A 7 -3.27 -26.64 -4.90
N ARG A 8 -4.54 -26.81 -5.32
CA ARG A 8 -5.63 -25.97 -4.82
C ARG A 8 -5.82 -26.12 -3.31
N GLU A 9 -5.80 -27.34 -2.79
CA GLU A 9 -5.90 -27.59 -1.35
C GLU A 9 -4.75 -26.92 -0.58
N TYR A 10 -3.52 -27.00 -1.10
CA TYR A 10 -2.37 -26.31 -0.53
C TYR A 10 -2.58 -24.78 -0.49
N GLU A 11 -3.02 -24.18 -1.59
CA GLU A 11 -3.24 -22.74 -1.68
C GLU A 11 -4.42 -22.28 -0.80
N GLU A 12 -5.48 -23.08 -0.67
CA GLU A 12 -6.59 -22.80 0.24
C GLU A 12 -6.14 -22.86 1.71
N ILE A 13 -5.27 -23.80 2.08
CA ILE A 13 -4.67 -23.86 3.42
C ILE A 13 -3.79 -22.63 3.67
N ARG A 14 -2.92 -22.27 2.73
CA ARG A 14 -2.07 -21.09 2.84
C ARG A 14 -2.89 -19.80 2.97
N LEU A 15 -3.96 -19.68 2.19
CA LEU A 15 -4.88 -18.55 2.26
C LEU A 15 -5.52 -18.44 3.65
N LYS A 16 -6.04 -19.55 4.19
CA LYS A 16 -6.63 -19.59 5.54
C LYS A 16 -5.63 -19.18 6.63
N GLN A 17 -4.40 -19.66 6.54
CA GLN A 17 -3.34 -19.27 7.49
C GLN A 17 -3.03 -17.77 7.42
N THR A 18 -2.97 -17.23 6.21
CA THR A 18 -2.71 -15.80 5.97
C THR A 18 -3.84 -14.93 6.53
N ILE A 19 -5.10 -15.30 6.25
CA ILE A 19 -6.28 -14.60 6.78
C ILE A 19 -6.32 -14.69 8.30
N SER A 20 -6.10 -15.87 8.87
CA SER A 20 -6.09 -16.04 10.34
C SER A 20 -5.05 -15.15 11.02
N LEU A 21 -3.86 -15.01 10.44
CA LEU A 21 -2.83 -14.11 10.95
C LEU A 21 -3.26 -12.63 10.83
N ALA A 22 -3.85 -12.25 9.70
CA ALA A 22 -4.35 -10.89 9.50
C ALA A 22 -5.50 -10.55 10.47
N GLU A 23 -6.42 -11.49 10.74
CA GLU A 23 -7.49 -11.35 11.71
C GLU A 23 -6.97 -11.21 13.15
N GLU A 24 -5.94 -11.98 13.51
CA GLU A 24 -5.29 -11.86 14.82
C GLU A 24 -4.68 -10.45 14.99
N GLN A 25 -3.94 -9.97 13.99
CA GLN A 25 -3.37 -8.62 14.03
C GLN A 25 -4.44 -7.53 14.00
N LEU A 26 -5.52 -7.73 13.26
CA LEU A 26 -6.65 -6.79 13.21
C LEU A 26 -7.29 -6.64 14.58
N LYS A 27 -7.49 -7.76 15.29
CA LYS A 27 -8.01 -7.73 16.66
C LYS A 27 -7.10 -6.94 17.59
N GLN A 28 -5.79 -7.20 17.54
CA GLN A 28 -4.80 -6.48 18.33
C GLN A 28 -4.78 -4.98 18.01
N ALA A 29 -4.85 -4.61 16.72
CA ALA A 29 -4.88 -3.22 16.28
C ALA A 29 -6.16 -2.51 16.76
N LYS A 30 -7.33 -3.15 16.69
CA LYS A 30 -8.60 -2.59 17.21
C LYS A 30 -8.56 -2.37 18.71
N GLU A 31 -8.03 -3.33 19.47
CA GLU A 31 -7.85 -3.18 20.92
C GLU A 31 -6.88 -2.03 21.27
N ALA A 32 -5.79 -1.89 20.51
CA ALA A 32 -4.84 -0.79 20.67
C ALA A 32 -5.46 0.57 20.33
N ALA A 33 -6.24 0.66 19.25
CA ALA A 33 -6.93 1.88 18.82
C ALA A 33 -7.93 2.37 19.87
N GLU A 34 -8.74 1.48 20.46
CA GLU A 34 -9.67 1.85 21.55
C GLU A 34 -8.94 2.37 22.80
N LYS A 35 -7.78 1.77 23.13
CA LYS A 35 -6.93 2.25 24.22
C LYS A 35 -6.37 3.64 23.92
N LYS A 36 -5.81 3.86 22.72
CA LYS A 36 -5.28 5.16 22.27
C LYS A 36 -6.37 6.23 22.28
N LYS A 37 -7.57 5.91 21.78
CA LYS A 37 -8.75 6.79 21.80
C LYS A 37 -9.12 7.23 23.21
N SER A 38 -9.13 6.30 24.17
CA SER A 38 -9.39 6.61 25.58
C SER A 38 -8.34 7.57 26.16
N GLN A 39 -7.06 7.35 25.83
CA GLN A 39 -5.95 8.22 26.24
C GLN A 39 -6.01 9.62 25.61
N ILE A 40 -6.54 9.76 24.39
CA ILE A 40 -6.78 11.06 23.75
C ILE A 40 -7.88 11.82 24.49
N ILE A 41 -8.97 11.14 24.86
CA ILE A 41 -10.10 11.76 25.59
C ILE A 41 -9.61 12.29 26.95
N GLU A 42 -8.83 11.48 27.67
CA GLU A 42 -8.23 11.87 28.95
C GLU A 42 -7.29 13.07 28.78
N ALA A 43 -6.38 13.03 27.79
CA ALA A 43 -5.47 14.13 27.52
C ALA A 43 -6.21 15.44 27.14
N LYS A 44 -7.24 15.36 26.30
CA LYS A 44 -8.08 16.53 25.96
C LYS A 44 -8.79 17.11 27.19
N LYS A 45 -9.19 16.27 28.15
CA LYS A 45 -9.79 16.72 29.40
C LYS A 45 -8.78 17.48 30.27
N GLU A 46 -7.57 16.94 30.42
CA GLU A 46 -6.47 17.58 31.15
C GLU A 46 -6.10 18.93 30.55
N VAL A 47 -5.96 19.01 29.22
CA VAL A 47 -5.72 20.29 28.53
C VAL A 47 -6.82 21.30 28.84
N ARG A 48 -8.10 20.89 28.82
CA ARG A 48 -9.21 21.80 29.14
C ARG A 48 -9.17 22.31 30.58
N GLU A 49 -8.73 21.48 31.53
CA GLU A 49 -8.66 21.84 32.96
C GLU A 49 -7.46 22.75 33.28
N ASN A 50 -6.34 22.58 32.56
CA ASN A 50 -5.11 23.33 32.79
C ASN A 50 -4.98 24.58 31.91
N ALA A 51 -5.53 24.58 30.69
CA ALA A 51 -5.40 25.69 29.74
C ALA A 51 -6.40 26.85 29.97
N THR A 52 -7.36 26.71 30.89
CA THR A 52 -8.37 27.73 31.20
C THR A 52 -7.76 29.07 31.61
N HIS A 53 -6.63 29.05 32.32
CA HIS A 53 -5.91 30.26 32.71
C HIS A 53 -5.10 30.87 31.56
N SER A 54 -4.45 30.05 30.73
CA SER A 54 -3.67 30.49 29.58
C SER A 54 -4.56 31.13 28.50
N VAL A 55 -5.73 30.54 28.21
CA VAL A 55 -6.69 31.06 27.19
C VAL A 55 -7.23 32.45 27.58
N THR A 56 -7.39 32.70 28.88
CA THR A 56 -7.86 34.01 29.39
C THR A 56 -6.80 35.11 29.18
N ASN A 57 -5.52 34.76 29.23
CA ASN A 57 -4.39 35.68 29.05
C ASN A 57 -3.98 35.91 27.58
N LEU A 58 -4.59 35.20 26.61
CA LEU A 58 -4.31 35.41 25.17
C LEU A 58 -4.66 36.83 24.68
N TYR A 59 -5.56 37.52 25.38
CA TYR A 59 -6.00 38.88 25.05
C TYR A 59 -5.29 39.98 25.88
N THR A 60 -4.26 39.62 26.67
CA THR A 60 -3.48 40.55 27.50
C THR A 60 -2.05 40.73 26.95
N SER A 61 -1.26 41.59 27.61
CA SER A 61 0.15 41.86 27.24
C SER A 61 1.05 40.60 27.29
N ASP A 62 0.61 39.55 27.98
CA ASP A 62 1.36 38.30 28.19
C ASP A 62 0.94 37.20 27.19
N GLY A 63 0.23 37.56 26.11
CA GLY A 63 -0.35 36.61 25.16
C GLY A 63 0.65 35.69 24.46
N PHE A 64 1.92 36.12 24.28
CA PHE A 64 2.96 35.25 23.74
C PHE A 64 3.35 34.12 24.71
N GLU A 65 3.43 34.40 26.01
CA GLU A 65 3.76 33.40 27.04
C GLU A 65 2.61 32.39 27.20
N ALA A 66 1.37 32.88 27.16
CA ALA A 66 0.17 32.05 27.14
C ALA A 66 0.08 31.13 25.90
N LEU A 67 0.55 31.58 24.73
CA LEU A 67 0.62 30.76 23.51
C LEU A 67 1.66 29.63 23.63
N VAL A 68 2.82 29.92 24.21
CA VAL A 68 3.86 28.91 24.46
C VAL A 68 3.36 27.83 25.42
N GLU A 69 2.71 28.25 26.52
CA GLU A 69 2.13 27.33 27.51
C GLU A 69 1.02 26.46 26.90
N LEU A 70 0.11 27.05 26.12
CA LEU A 70 -0.94 26.32 25.42
C LEU A 70 -0.37 25.29 24.42
N SER A 71 0.67 25.66 23.67
CA SER A 71 1.36 24.74 22.76
C SER A 71 1.96 23.55 23.51
N GLN A 72 2.56 23.76 24.68
CA GLN A 72 3.11 22.67 25.51
C GLN A 72 2.02 21.68 25.94
N TYR A 73 0.81 22.16 26.24
CA TYR A 73 -0.33 21.29 26.56
C TYR A 73 -0.93 20.59 25.33
N MET A 74 -0.90 21.22 24.15
CA MET A 74 -1.50 20.69 22.93
C MET A 74 -0.62 19.69 22.19
N ASN A 75 0.72 19.79 22.27
CA ASN A 75 1.64 18.90 21.55
C ASN A 75 1.42 17.42 21.90
N PRO A 76 1.34 17.00 23.18
CA PRO A 76 1.08 15.60 23.53
C PRO A 76 -0.27 15.06 23.02
N VAL A 77 -1.28 15.94 22.88
CA VAL A 77 -2.57 15.55 22.31
C VAL A 77 -2.44 15.33 20.81
N THR A 78 -1.69 16.20 20.13
CA THR A 78 -1.45 16.12 18.69
C THR A 78 -0.67 14.84 18.36
N ASP A 79 0.39 14.53 19.09
CA ASP A 79 1.17 13.29 18.93
C ASP A 79 0.30 12.05 19.11
N LYS A 80 -0.55 12.03 20.15
CA LYS A 80 -1.51 10.93 20.37
C LYS A 80 -2.55 10.79 19.26
N ILE A 81 -2.96 11.90 18.63
CA ILE A 81 -3.89 11.87 17.50
C ILE A 81 -3.21 11.22 16.30
N VAL A 82 -1.98 11.61 15.97
CA VAL A 82 -1.19 11.00 14.88
C VAL A 82 -1.01 9.50 15.13
N ASP A 83 -0.62 9.10 16.35
CA ASP A 83 -0.48 7.69 16.73
C ASP A 83 -1.80 6.90 16.58
N TYR A 84 -2.95 7.54 16.76
CA TYR A 84 -4.26 6.92 16.60
C TYR A 84 -4.65 6.81 15.13
N GLU A 85 -4.40 7.85 14.33
CA GLU A 85 -4.61 7.84 12.88
C GLU A 85 -3.78 6.74 12.19
N GLU A 86 -2.54 6.52 12.63
CA GLU A 86 -1.69 5.43 12.14
C GLU A 86 -2.30 4.03 12.42
N GLU A 87 -2.91 3.83 13.59
CA GLU A 87 -3.59 2.55 13.90
C GLU A 87 -4.88 2.37 13.13
N GLU A 88 -5.67 3.44 12.95
CA GLU A 88 -6.88 3.39 12.11
C GLU A 88 -6.52 3.04 10.67
N HIS A 89 -5.44 3.62 10.13
CA HIS A 89 -4.94 3.25 8.80
C HIS A 89 -4.50 1.78 8.76
N ARG A 90 -3.77 1.31 9.78
CA ARG A 90 -3.39 -0.11 9.89
C ARG A 90 -4.61 -1.04 9.93
N ILE A 91 -5.67 -0.66 10.64
CA ILE A 91 -6.94 -1.40 10.70
C ILE A 91 -7.54 -1.49 9.29
N LEU A 92 -7.61 -0.38 8.56
CA LEU A 92 -8.13 -0.35 7.19
C LEU A 92 -7.35 -1.28 6.25
N LEU A 93 -6.02 -1.25 6.33
CA LEU A 93 -5.15 -2.13 5.55
C LEU A 93 -5.41 -3.61 5.84
N LEU A 94 -5.55 -3.98 7.12
CA LEU A 94 -5.81 -5.35 7.54
C LEU A 94 -7.21 -5.82 7.13
N GLU A 95 -8.24 -4.97 7.23
CA GLU A 95 -9.60 -5.28 6.78
C GLU A 95 -9.66 -5.52 5.27
N ASN A 96 -8.90 -4.75 4.48
CA ASN A 96 -8.79 -4.96 3.04
C ASN A 96 -7.97 -6.22 2.72
N MET A 97 -6.89 -6.46 3.45
CA MET A 97 -6.07 -7.66 3.31
C MET A 97 -6.88 -8.94 3.56
N ILE A 98 -7.74 -8.99 4.57
CA ILE A 98 -8.59 -10.17 4.84
C ILE A 98 -9.48 -10.51 3.62
N LYS A 99 -9.92 -9.51 2.85
CA LYS A 99 -10.76 -9.74 1.66
C LYS A 99 -9.96 -10.31 0.49
N SER A 100 -8.73 -9.85 0.30
CA SER A 100 -7.82 -10.32 -0.75
C SER A 100 -6.35 -10.11 -0.30
N PRO A 101 -5.73 -11.11 0.35
CA PRO A 101 -4.43 -10.89 0.99
C PRO A 101 -3.28 -10.74 -0.01
N TYR A 102 -3.30 -11.53 -1.07
CA TYR A 102 -2.30 -11.54 -2.13
C TYR A 102 -2.97 -11.86 -3.47
N PHE A 103 -2.36 -11.37 -4.54
CA PHE A 103 -2.84 -11.58 -5.91
C PHE A 103 -1.84 -12.34 -6.77
N ALA A 104 -0.59 -12.49 -6.33
CA ALA A 104 0.42 -13.25 -7.04
C ALA A 104 1.31 -14.07 -6.10
N ARG A 105 1.95 -15.09 -6.67
CA ARG A 105 3.03 -15.86 -6.06
C ARG A 105 4.13 -16.04 -7.10
N ILE A 106 5.37 -15.87 -6.64
CA ILE A 106 6.55 -16.29 -7.37
C ILE A 106 7.30 -17.34 -6.55
N ASP A 107 7.82 -18.36 -7.22
CA ASP A 107 8.79 -19.26 -6.62
C ASP A 107 10.16 -18.84 -7.18
N PHE A 108 10.97 -18.21 -6.34
CA PHE A 108 12.25 -17.65 -6.70
C PHE A 108 13.37 -18.43 -6.01
N LYS A 109 14.34 -18.91 -6.79
CA LYS A 109 15.53 -19.57 -6.28
C LYS A 109 16.69 -18.58 -6.34
N PHE A 110 17.20 -18.16 -5.18
CA PHE A 110 18.39 -17.32 -5.12
C PHE A 110 19.63 -18.12 -5.56
N ASP A 111 20.60 -17.44 -6.16
CA ASP A 111 21.83 -18.11 -6.64
C ASP A 111 22.67 -18.73 -5.50
N ASP A 112 22.57 -18.17 -4.31
CA ASP A 112 23.26 -18.62 -3.09
C ASP A 112 22.45 -19.65 -2.27
N GLU A 113 21.25 -20.03 -2.72
CA GLU A 113 20.38 -20.99 -2.04
C GLU A 113 20.07 -22.21 -2.91
N GLU A 114 19.94 -23.38 -2.28
CA GLU A 114 19.58 -24.61 -2.99
C GLU A 114 18.06 -24.72 -3.20
N GLU A 115 17.28 -24.20 -2.26
CA GLU A 115 15.83 -24.27 -2.22
C GLU A 115 15.18 -23.03 -2.87
N CYS A 116 13.91 -23.19 -3.26
CA CYS A 116 13.13 -22.13 -3.86
C CYS A 116 12.25 -21.47 -2.80
N GLU A 117 12.36 -20.16 -2.64
CA GLU A 117 11.49 -19.41 -1.73
C GLU A 117 10.14 -19.10 -2.40
N LYS A 118 9.06 -19.32 -1.66
CA LYS A 118 7.69 -19.00 -2.09
C LYS A 118 7.31 -17.61 -1.63
N ILE A 119 7.29 -16.67 -2.55
CA ILE A 119 7.04 -15.25 -2.27
C ILE A 119 5.63 -14.91 -2.73
N TYR A 120 4.75 -14.63 -1.78
CA TYR A 120 3.39 -14.15 -2.03
C TYR A 120 3.39 -12.63 -2.10
N ILE A 121 2.75 -12.05 -3.11
CA ILE A 121 2.74 -10.60 -3.38
C ILE A 121 1.30 -10.08 -3.25
N GLY A 122 1.14 -9.05 -2.42
CA GLY A 122 -0.12 -8.39 -2.14
C GLY A 122 0.00 -6.87 -2.18
N ARG A 123 -1.11 -6.19 -1.86
CA ARG A 123 -1.18 -4.72 -1.87
C ARG A 123 -0.45 -4.10 -0.69
N SER A 124 -0.35 -4.83 0.42
CA SER A 124 0.33 -4.43 1.64
C SER A 124 1.07 -5.63 2.25
N SER A 125 2.07 -5.33 3.06
CA SER A 125 2.89 -6.34 3.73
C SER A 125 2.16 -7.01 4.90
N LEU A 126 2.27 -8.34 5.01
CA LEU A 126 1.92 -9.10 6.21
C LEU A 126 3.13 -9.87 6.72
N ARG A 127 3.50 -9.60 7.97
CA ARG A 127 4.63 -10.25 8.64
C ARG A 127 4.15 -10.94 9.91
N LYS A 128 4.72 -12.11 10.22
CA LYS A 128 4.52 -12.79 11.51
C LYS A 128 5.57 -12.33 12.52
N ASN A 129 5.18 -12.18 13.79
CA ASN A 129 5.98 -11.66 14.91
C ASN A 129 7.47 -12.04 14.89
N SER A 130 8.33 -11.07 15.30
CA SER A 130 9.78 -11.10 15.58
C SER A 130 10.75 -11.79 14.60
N TYR A 131 10.45 -12.98 14.06
CA TYR A 131 11.36 -13.84 13.27
C TYR A 131 11.54 -13.44 11.80
N GLN A 132 11.09 -12.25 11.38
CA GLN A 132 11.21 -11.75 9.99
C GLN A 132 10.48 -12.59 8.92
N GLU A 133 9.71 -13.62 9.29
CA GLU A 133 8.95 -14.42 8.32
C GLU A 133 7.84 -13.57 7.65
N MET A 134 8.02 -13.34 6.36
CA MET A 134 7.08 -12.58 5.54
C MET A 134 6.00 -13.51 4.98
N TYR A 135 4.74 -13.23 5.28
CA TYR A 135 3.61 -14.00 4.76
C TYR A 135 3.16 -13.46 3.41
N VAL A 136 3.15 -12.13 3.27
CA VAL A 136 2.79 -11.41 2.05
C VAL A 136 3.74 -10.24 1.90
N TYR A 137 4.43 -10.15 0.78
CA TYR A 137 5.25 -9.02 0.39
C TYR A 137 4.40 -7.93 -0.26
N ASP A 138 4.72 -6.68 0.06
CA ASP A 138 4.12 -5.53 -0.61
C ASP A 138 4.58 -5.49 -2.09
N TRP A 139 3.67 -5.21 -3.02
CA TRP A 139 3.95 -5.07 -4.44
C TRP A 139 5.05 -4.04 -4.74
N ARG A 140 5.27 -3.07 -3.85
CA ARG A 140 6.30 -2.01 -3.98
C ARG A 140 7.68 -2.48 -3.57
N SER A 141 7.78 -3.63 -2.89
CA SER A 141 9.07 -4.21 -2.52
C SER A 141 9.95 -4.47 -3.75
N PRO A 142 11.29 -4.39 -3.62
CA PRO A 142 12.21 -4.70 -4.71
C PRO A 142 11.99 -6.10 -5.31
N ILE A 143 11.79 -7.11 -4.47
CA ILE A 143 11.61 -8.51 -4.89
C ILE A 143 10.33 -8.71 -5.72
N ALA A 144 9.28 -7.94 -5.44
CA ALA A 144 8.04 -7.98 -6.22
C ALA A 144 8.22 -7.49 -7.67
N SER A 145 9.30 -6.75 -7.99
CA SER A 145 9.59 -6.35 -9.37
C SER A 145 9.83 -7.56 -10.30
N ILE A 146 10.29 -8.70 -9.75
CA ILE A 146 10.48 -9.94 -10.52
C ILE A 146 9.17 -10.36 -11.21
N PHE A 147 8.05 -10.26 -10.49
CA PHE A 147 6.73 -10.62 -11.00
C PHE A 147 6.34 -9.77 -12.22
N TYR A 148 6.71 -8.49 -12.27
CA TYR A 148 6.33 -7.60 -13.37
C TYR A 148 7.33 -7.63 -14.53
N ARG A 149 8.62 -7.80 -14.23
CA ARG A 149 9.71 -7.61 -15.20
C ARG A 149 10.14 -8.88 -15.92
N PHE A 150 9.92 -10.04 -15.32
CA PHE A 150 10.46 -11.31 -15.83
C PHE A 150 9.37 -12.35 -16.09
N MET A 151 9.70 -13.23 -17.04
CA MET A 151 9.09 -14.54 -17.21
C MET A 151 9.97 -15.58 -16.51
N LYS A 152 9.60 -16.87 -16.55
CA LYS A 152 10.43 -17.92 -15.97
C LYS A 152 11.84 -17.94 -16.56
N GLY A 153 12.81 -18.33 -15.74
CA GLY A 153 14.23 -18.34 -16.07
C GLY A 153 15.01 -17.36 -15.20
N GLU A 154 16.18 -16.94 -15.70
CA GLU A 154 17.05 -16.01 -14.99
C GLU A 154 16.36 -14.66 -14.75
N ALA A 155 16.42 -14.18 -13.51
CA ALA A 155 15.83 -12.92 -13.09
C ALA A 155 16.69 -12.25 -12.02
N PHE A 156 16.50 -10.94 -11.87
CA PHE A 156 17.22 -10.16 -10.88
C PHE A 156 16.36 -8.99 -10.40
N TYR A 157 16.71 -8.46 -9.24
CA TYR A 157 16.16 -7.20 -8.75
C TYR A 157 17.23 -6.42 -7.98
N ASP A 158 17.09 -5.10 -7.94
CA ASP A 158 18.00 -4.22 -7.24
C ASP A 158 17.40 -3.87 -5.87
N ALA A 159 18.11 -4.18 -4.80
CA ALA A 159 17.72 -3.91 -3.41
C ALA A 159 18.74 -2.96 -2.75
N PRO A 160 18.44 -2.39 -1.56
CA PRO A 160 19.41 -1.54 -0.85
C PRO A 160 20.74 -2.23 -0.53
N CYS A 161 20.77 -3.57 -0.46
CA CYS A 161 21.98 -4.37 -0.27
C CYS A 161 22.76 -4.65 -1.58
N GLY A 162 22.26 -4.21 -2.73
CA GLY A 162 22.83 -4.47 -4.05
C GLY A 162 21.89 -5.29 -4.94
N ARG A 163 22.43 -5.71 -6.09
CA ARG A 163 21.70 -6.56 -7.04
C ARG A 163 21.63 -7.98 -6.50
N VAL A 164 20.41 -8.52 -6.48
CA VAL A 164 20.13 -9.92 -6.14
C VAL A 164 19.73 -10.65 -7.41
N THR A 165 20.37 -11.80 -7.65
CA THR A 165 20.17 -12.64 -8.84
C THR A 165 19.65 -14.01 -8.45
N GLY A 166 18.94 -14.65 -9.37
CA GLY A 166 18.36 -15.97 -9.16
C GLY A 166 17.51 -16.42 -10.34
N GLU A 167 16.74 -17.49 -10.11
CA GLU A 167 15.90 -18.11 -11.12
C GLU A 167 14.43 -18.11 -10.70
N LEU A 168 13.57 -17.56 -11.55
CA LEU A 168 12.12 -17.60 -11.41
C LEU A 168 11.58 -18.95 -11.91
N LYS A 169 11.15 -19.82 -10.98
CA LYS A 169 10.63 -21.17 -11.27
C LYS A 169 9.12 -21.22 -11.46
N LEU A 170 8.37 -20.38 -10.74
CA LEU A 170 6.92 -20.30 -10.83
C LEU A 170 6.48 -18.84 -10.85
N LYS A 171 5.50 -18.54 -11.69
CA LYS A 171 4.80 -17.26 -11.71
C LYS A 171 3.31 -17.54 -11.76
N ARG A 172 2.61 -17.26 -10.67
CA ARG A 172 1.20 -17.58 -10.46
C ARG A 172 0.41 -16.34 -10.08
N GLN A 173 -0.78 -16.23 -10.63
CA GLN A 173 -1.75 -15.18 -10.32
C GLN A 173 -3.01 -15.79 -9.71
N TYR A 174 -3.59 -15.12 -8.72
CA TYR A 174 -4.75 -15.56 -7.96
C TYR A 174 -5.90 -14.57 -8.12
N GLU A 175 -7.12 -15.11 -8.13
CA GLU A 175 -8.32 -14.34 -7.89
C GLU A 175 -8.88 -14.71 -6.52
N ILE A 176 -8.81 -13.79 -5.57
CA ILE A 176 -9.35 -13.94 -4.22
C ILE A 176 -10.43 -12.89 -4.02
N LYS A 177 -11.64 -13.32 -3.66
CA LYS A 177 -12.74 -12.41 -3.32
C LYS A 177 -13.33 -12.80 -1.98
N ASN A 178 -13.37 -11.83 -1.06
CA ASN A 178 -13.93 -11.97 0.28
C ASN A 178 -13.32 -13.18 1.04
N GLY A 179 -11.98 -13.31 0.97
CA GLY A 179 -11.24 -14.38 1.63
C GLY A 179 -11.37 -15.76 0.98
N VAL A 180 -11.98 -15.86 -0.20
CA VAL A 180 -12.18 -17.12 -0.92
C VAL A 180 -11.39 -17.15 -2.21
N LEU A 181 -10.53 -18.16 -2.35
CA LEU A 181 -9.82 -18.47 -3.60
C LEU A 181 -10.83 -18.89 -4.68
N LYS A 182 -10.98 -18.08 -5.72
CA LYS A 182 -11.84 -18.39 -6.86
C LYS A 182 -11.10 -19.30 -7.84
N TYR A 183 -9.97 -18.81 -8.34
CA TYR A 183 -9.07 -19.54 -9.24
C TYR A 183 -7.65 -19.00 -9.12
N PHE A 184 -6.70 -19.74 -9.66
CA PHE A 184 -5.33 -19.31 -9.91
C PHE A 184 -4.85 -19.88 -11.24
N PHE A 185 -3.83 -19.26 -11.82
CA PHE A 185 -3.20 -19.74 -13.05
C PHE A 185 -1.73 -19.37 -13.09
N ASP A 186 -0.94 -20.17 -13.82
CA ASP A 186 0.47 -19.92 -14.03
C ASP A 186 0.66 -19.16 -15.35
N THR A 187 1.39 -18.05 -15.34
CA THR A 187 1.50 -17.09 -16.47
C THR A 187 2.20 -17.68 -17.71
N ASP A 188 2.76 -18.87 -17.60
CA ASP A 188 3.40 -19.61 -18.70
C ASP A 188 2.42 -20.25 -19.68
N VAL A 189 1.17 -20.46 -19.26
CA VAL A 189 0.18 -21.11 -20.10
C VAL A 189 -0.46 -20.04 -20.98
N GLN A 190 -0.58 -20.30 -22.29
CA GLN A 190 -1.25 -19.48 -23.32
C GLN A 190 -2.76 -19.25 -23.06
N ILE A 191 -3.16 -18.94 -21.82
CA ILE A 191 -4.53 -18.63 -21.38
C ILE A 191 -4.76 -17.11 -21.45
N VAL A 192 -4.07 -16.41 -22.37
CA VAL A 192 -4.21 -14.96 -22.52
C VAL A 192 -5.63 -14.61 -23.02
N ASP A 193 -6.23 -15.45 -23.86
CA ASP A 193 -7.43 -15.05 -24.62
C ASP A 193 -8.77 -15.33 -23.91
N GLU A 194 -8.89 -16.42 -23.16
CA GLU A 194 -10.11 -16.74 -22.39
C GLU A 194 -10.19 -15.87 -21.11
N PHE A 195 -9.04 -15.54 -20.52
CA PHE A 195 -8.92 -14.68 -19.35
C PHE A 195 -9.10 -13.19 -19.65
N LEU A 196 -8.55 -12.67 -20.77
CA LEU A 196 -8.85 -11.29 -21.21
C LEU A 196 -10.36 -11.09 -21.34
N ARG A 197 -11.07 -12.08 -21.92
CA ARG A 197 -12.53 -12.04 -22.07
C ARG A 197 -13.27 -12.05 -20.72
N GLN A 198 -12.76 -12.79 -19.73
CA GLN A 198 -13.35 -12.83 -18.38
C GLN A 198 -13.07 -11.55 -17.57
N LEU A 199 -11.88 -10.96 -17.68
CA LEU A 199 -11.54 -9.67 -17.08
C LEU A 199 -12.30 -8.51 -17.74
N LEU A 200 -12.43 -8.52 -19.06
CA LEU A 200 -13.20 -7.51 -19.81
C LEU A 200 -14.70 -7.60 -19.53
N SER A 201 -15.24 -8.80 -19.30
CA SER A 201 -16.66 -8.99 -18.97
C SER A 201 -17.03 -8.65 -17.52
N GLN A 202 -16.09 -8.77 -16.57
CA GLN A 202 -16.35 -8.45 -15.15
C GLN A 202 -16.05 -6.99 -14.77
N ASN A 203 -15.32 -6.23 -15.59
CA ASN A 203 -14.95 -4.82 -15.31
C ASN A 203 -16.01 -3.79 -15.77
N THR A 204 -17.30 -4.10 -15.60
CA THR A 204 -18.43 -3.19 -15.91
C THR A 204 -18.79 -2.24 -14.77
N THR A 205 -17.86 -1.94 -13.86
CA THR A 205 -18.09 -0.92 -12.81
C THR A 205 -17.61 0.44 -13.29
N ALA A 206 -18.41 1.49 -13.12
CA ALA A 206 -18.09 2.85 -13.55
C ALA A 206 -16.89 3.51 -12.84
N LYS A 207 -16.28 2.83 -11.85
CA LYS A 207 -15.08 3.29 -11.14
C LYS A 207 -13.89 2.40 -11.53
N MET A 208 -12.81 3.01 -12.03
CA MET A 208 -11.53 2.32 -12.25
C MET A 208 -10.98 1.83 -10.90
N LYS A 209 -10.66 0.53 -10.80
CA LYS A 209 -10.01 -0.06 -9.63
C LYS A 209 -8.49 0.15 -9.70
N ALA A 210 -7.79 0.17 -8.57
CA ALA A 210 -6.33 0.09 -8.56
C ALA A 210 -5.88 -1.28 -9.11
N ILE A 211 -5.31 -1.34 -10.31
CA ILE A 211 -4.99 -2.61 -10.99
C ILE A 211 -3.50 -2.93 -10.88
N VAL A 212 -2.99 -3.06 -9.65
CA VAL A 212 -1.61 -3.55 -9.39
C VAL A 212 -1.35 -4.92 -10.01
N GLU A 213 -2.41 -5.70 -10.23
CA GLU A 213 -2.39 -7.08 -10.72
C GLU A 213 -2.13 -7.17 -12.23
N THR A 214 -2.31 -6.07 -12.97
CA THR A 214 -2.17 -6.04 -14.44
C THR A 214 -1.09 -5.07 -14.89
N ILE A 215 -0.23 -4.59 -13.99
CA ILE A 215 0.90 -3.72 -14.36
C ILE A 215 1.78 -4.49 -15.35
N GLN A 216 2.02 -3.88 -16.50
CA GLN A 216 2.85 -4.46 -17.55
C GLN A 216 4.33 -4.12 -17.34
N GLN A 217 5.23 -4.87 -17.96
CA GLN A 217 6.69 -4.67 -17.85
C GLN A 217 7.11 -3.22 -18.16
N GLU A 218 6.61 -2.63 -19.26
CA GLU A 218 6.92 -1.24 -19.63
C GLU A 218 6.38 -0.23 -18.61
N GLN A 219 5.22 -0.52 -18.01
CA GLN A 219 4.62 0.33 -16.98
C GLN A 219 5.40 0.24 -15.68
N ASP A 220 5.82 -0.97 -15.26
CA ASP A 220 6.64 -1.19 -14.07
C ASP A 220 7.99 -0.47 -14.17
N ALA A 221 8.62 -0.48 -15.35
CA ALA A 221 9.85 0.26 -15.59
C ALA A 221 9.67 1.77 -15.34
N VAL A 222 8.57 2.36 -15.83
CA VAL A 222 8.24 3.78 -15.60
C VAL A 222 7.85 4.04 -14.14
N ILE A 223 7.15 3.11 -13.48
CA ILE A 223 6.76 3.24 -12.08
C ILE A 223 7.98 3.22 -11.16
N ARG A 224 8.95 2.34 -11.44
CA ARG A 224 10.12 2.10 -10.59
C ARG A 224 11.38 2.87 -11.00
N ASP A 225 11.30 3.71 -12.02
CA ASP A 225 12.44 4.52 -12.45
C ASP A 225 12.88 5.48 -11.35
N MET A 226 14.07 5.26 -10.78
CA MET A 226 14.70 6.12 -9.76
C MET A 226 15.95 6.83 -10.29
N GLU A 227 16.30 6.60 -11.56
CA GLU A 227 17.51 7.17 -12.17
C GLU A 227 17.27 8.59 -12.71
N ASN A 228 16.03 8.91 -13.11
CA ASN A 228 15.69 10.20 -13.69
C ASN A 228 14.90 11.07 -12.70
N ASP A 229 15.43 12.26 -12.41
CA ASP A 229 14.76 13.28 -11.59
C ASP A 229 13.48 13.83 -12.27
N LEU A 230 13.49 13.91 -13.61
CA LEU A 230 12.37 14.36 -14.43
C LEU A 230 11.94 13.26 -15.40
N LEU A 231 10.67 12.87 -15.32
CA LEU A 231 10.08 11.83 -16.15
C LEU A 231 8.81 12.33 -16.84
N MET A 232 8.76 12.18 -18.17
CA MET A 232 7.58 12.51 -18.97
C MET A 232 6.97 11.23 -19.54
N VAL A 233 5.68 10.98 -19.24
CA VAL A 233 4.95 9.80 -19.72
C VAL A 233 3.99 10.20 -20.84
N GLN A 234 4.30 9.79 -22.07
CA GLN A 234 3.47 10.04 -23.25
C GLN A 234 2.85 8.73 -23.76
N GLY A 235 1.57 8.78 -24.16
CA GLY A 235 0.86 7.61 -24.68
C GLY A 235 -0.55 7.95 -25.16
N VAL A 236 -1.16 7.04 -25.93
CA VAL A 236 -2.51 7.21 -26.48
C VAL A 236 -3.61 7.21 -25.42
N ALA A 237 -4.81 7.70 -25.74
CA ALA A 237 -5.94 7.63 -24.81
C ALA A 237 -6.21 6.17 -24.40
N GLY A 238 -6.52 5.95 -23.11
CA GLY A 238 -6.76 4.60 -22.57
C GLY A 238 -5.50 3.79 -22.23
N SER A 239 -4.29 4.29 -22.50
CA SER A 239 -3.02 3.57 -22.21
C SER A 239 -2.64 3.47 -20.72
N GLY A 240 -3.53 3.85 -19.79
CA GLY A 240 -3.28 3.74 -18.35
C GLY A 240 -2.38 4.80 -17.72
N LYS A 241 -2.04 5.91 -18.41
CA LYS A 241 -1.12 6.96 -17.91
C LYS A 241 -1.44 7.46 -16.50
N THR A 242 -2.71 7.74 -16.21
CA THR A 242 -3.14 8.19 -14.88
C THR A 242 -2.88 7.12 -13.83
N SER A 243 -3.13 5.85 -14.15
CA SER A 243 -2.82 4.72 -13.26
C SER A 243 -1.32 4.64 -13.01
N ILE A 244 -0.49 4.73 -14.06
CA ILE A 244 0.97 4.72 -13.96
C ILE A 244 1.45 5.84 -13.02
N ALA A 245 0.92 7.06 -13.17
CA ALA A 245 1.28 8.19 -12.32
C ALA A 245 0.95 7.93 -10.84
N LEU A 246 -0.22 7.36 -10.55
CA LEU A 246 -0.64 7.05 -9.17
C LEU A 246 0.16 5.91 -8.56
N HIS A 247 0.41 4.83 -9.31
CA HIS A 247 1.28 3.75 -8.87
C HIS A 247 2.71 4.24 -8.64
N ARG A 248 3.22 5.13 -9.50
CA ARG A 248 4.53 5.77 -9.32
C ARG A 248 4.56 6.61 -8.04
N ALA A 249 3.55 7.45 -7.79
CA ALA A 249 3.47 8.22 -6.56
C ALA A 249 3.50 7.31 -5.32
N ALA A 250 2.69 6.25 -5.31
CA ALA A 250 2.67 5.27 -4.22
C ALA A 250 4.00 4.50 -4.06
N TYR A 251 4.70 4.21 -5.16
CA TYR A 251 6.03 3.60 -5.13
C TYR A 251 7.08 4.56 -4.56
N LEU A 252 7.07 5.82 -4.98
CA LEU A 252 7.98 6.85 -4.47
C LEU A 252 7.76 7.12 -2.98
N MET A 253 6.50 7.10 -2.50
CA MET A 253 6.19 7.18 -1.06
C MET A 253 6.81 6.00 -0.31
N TYR A 254 6.60 4.78 -0.82
CA TYR A 254 7.16 3.57 -0.22
C TYR A 254 8.70 3.57 -0.15
N GLN A 255 9.38 4.00 -1.21
CA GLN A 255 10.85 4.17 -1.21
C GLN A 255 11.27 5.32 -0.29
N GLY A 256 10.51 6.42 -0.32
CA GLY A 256 10.72 7.64 0.42
C GLY A 256 10.65 7.51 1.94
N LEU A 257 9.96 6.48 2.45
CA LEU A 257 9.99 6.09 3.86
C LEU A 257 11.43 5.85 4.38
N GLN A 258 12.38 5.49 3.51
CA GLN A 258 13.79 5.31 3.89
C GLN A 258 14.59 6.62 3.99
N THR A 259 14.10 7.72 3.38
CA THR A 259 14.82 8.99 3.23
C THR A 259 14.12 10.19 3.88
N LYS A 260 13.08 9.96 4.70
CA LYS A 260 12.20 10.98 5.33
C LYS A 260 11.27 11.72 4.36
N LEU A 261 10.93 11.13 3.22
CA LEU A 261 9.81 11.60 2.41
C LEU A 261 8.50 11.07 3.03
N SER A 262 7.68 11.95 3.61
CA SER A 262 6.32 11.63 4.06
C SER A 262 5.29 11.94 2.96
N ALA A 263 4.05 11.45 3.09
CA ALA A 263 2.96 11.75 2.14
C ALA A 263 2.77 13.27 1.90
N ASN A 264 3.10 14.11 2.89
CA ASN A 264 3.11 15.57 2.79
C ASN A 264 4.14 16.15 1.82
N ASN A 265 5.09 15.34 1.32
CA ASN A 265 6.15 15.77 0.41
C ASN A 265 5.80 15.51 -1.07
N ILE A 266 4.62 14.96 -1.36
CA ILE A 266 4.16 14.73 -2.73
C ILE A 266 2.87 15.51 -2.97
N MET A 267 2.88 16.31 -4.03
CA MET A 267 1.76 17.13 -4.47
C MET A 267 1.30 16.65 -5.84
N ILE A 268 0.02 16.30 -5.95
CA ILE A 268 -0.61 15.95 -7.22
C ILE A 268 -1.43 17.14 -7.70
N ILE A 269 -1.04 17.68 -8.86
CA ILE A 269 -1.79 18.75 -9.52
C ILE A 269 -2.78 18.12 -10.49
N SER A 270 -4.05 18.23 -10.16
CA SER A 270 -5.15 17.70 -10.94
C SER A 270 -5.76 18.78 -11.85
N PRO A 271 -6.29 18.41 -13.03
CA PRO A 271 -6.92 19.37 -13.93
C PRO A 271 -8.33 19.79 -13.49
N ASN A 272 -9.01 19.00 -12.64
CA ASN A 272 -10.33 19.31 -12.09
C ASN A 272 -10.64 18.46 -10.84
N THR A 273 -11.71 18.82 -10.13
CA THR A 273 -12.17 18.18 -8.88
C THR A 273 -12.61 16.73 -9.05
N ILE A 274 -13.04 16.30 -10.25
CA ILE A 274 -13.40 14.89 -10.50
C ILE A 274 -12.14 14.01 -10.44
N PHE A 275 -11.02 14.50 -11.00
CA PHE A 275 -9.74 13.80 -10.91
C PHE A 275 -9.20 13.78 -9.48
N GLU A 276 -9.35 14.87 -8.73
CA GLU A 276 -9.00 14.91 -7.31
C GLU A 276 -9.77 13.84 -6.50
N GLN A 277 -11.09 13.77 -6.66
CA GLN A 277 -11.91 12.74 -6.00
C GLN A 277 -11.48 11.33 -6.42
N TYR A 278 -11.08 11.14 -7.67
CA TYR A 278 -10.55 9.86 -8.13
C TYR A 278 -9.25 9.49 -7.39
N ILE A 279 -8.32 10.43 -7.26
CA ILE A 279 -7.05 10.25 -6.54
C ILE A 279 -7.32 9.86 -5.08
N SER A 280 -8.21 10.57 -4.40
CA SER A 280 -8.59 10.30 -3.00
C SER A 280 -9.24 8.93 -2.78
N ASN A 281 -9.73 8.26 -3.82
CA ASN A 281 -10.26 6.90 -3.71
C ASN A 281 -9.19 5.83 -4.01
N VAL A 282 -8.25 6.11 -4.92
CA VAL A 282 -7.29 5.10 -5.42
C VAL A 282 -6.07 4.96 -4.52
N LEU A 283 -5.53 6.07 -4.00
CA LEU A 283 -4.34 6.01 -3.15
C LEU A 283 -4.57 5.23 -1.84
N PRO A 284 -5.72 5.34 -1.16
CA PRO A 284 -6.02 4.49 -0.01
C PRO A 284 -6.07 3.00 -0.37
N GLU A 285 -6.53 2.64 -1.57
CA GLU A 285 -6.49 1.24 -2.05
C GLU A 285 -5.06 0.74 -2.29
N LEU A 286 -4.11 1.64 -2.52
CA LEU A 286 -2.67 1.37 -2.64
C LEU A 286 -1.93 1.44 -1.30
N GLY A 287 -2.66 1.73 -0.22
CA GLY A 287 -2.14 1.84 1.14
C GLY A 287 -1.42 3.15 1.43
N GLU A 288 -1.76 4.21 0.70
CA GLU A 288 -1.23 5.56 0.89
C GLU A 288 -2.36 6.54 1.19
N ASP A 289 -2.31 7.18 2.36
CA ASP A 289 -3.22 8.23 2.80
C ASP A 289 -2.50 9.59 2.85
N ASN A 290 -3.27 10.69 2.89
CA ASN A 290 -2.76 12.05 3.10
C ASN A 290 -1.90 12.65 1.97
N VAL A 291 -2.15 12.28 0.72
CA VAL A 291 -1.49 12.91 -0.43
C VAL A 291 -2.18 14.23 -0.76
N ILE A 292 -1.39 15.31 -0.80
CA ILE A 292 -1.90 16.64 -1.14
C ILE A 292 -2.25 16.64 -2.63
N SER A 293 -3.55 16.69 -2.93
CA SER A 293 -4.04 16.94 -4.28
C SER A 293 -4.59 18.37 -4.33
N VAL A 294 -4.29 19.08 -5.40
CA VAL A 294 -4.87 20.40 -5.67
C VAL A 294 -5.40 20.46 -7.09
N VAL A 295 -6.42 21.28 -7.31
CA VAL A 295 -6.86 21.63 -8.66
C VAL A 295 -6.00 22.80 -9.15
N PHE A 296 -5.53 22.72 -10.39
CA PHE A 296 -4.65 23.74 -10.97
C PHE A 296 -5.20 25.18 -10.82
N GLU A 297 -6.51 25.37 -10.98
CA GLU A 297 -7.17 26.68 -10.83
C GLU A 297 -7.11 27.23 -9.40
N ASP A 298 -7.02 26.36 -8.39
CA ASP A 298 -6.99 26.75 -6.98
C ASP A 298 -5.58 27.06 -6.49
N ILE A 299 -4.54 26.63 -7.21
CA ILE A 299 -3.15 27.00 -6.93
C ILE A 299 -2.97 28.52 -6.93
N LEU A 300 -3.67 29.23 -7.81
CA LEU A 300 -3.59 30.69 -7.91
C LEU A 300 -4.33 31.43 -6.78
N LYS A 301 -5.12 30.71 -5.97
CA LYS A 301 -5.90 31.28 -4.85
C LYS A 301 -5.29 30.97 -3.48
N MET A 302 -4.29 30.09 -3.40
CA MET A 302 -3.47 29.83 -2.21
C MET A 302 -2.42 30.91 -2.02
#